data_AF-G6EH65-F1
#
_entry.id   AF-G6EH65-F1
#
_cell.length_a   1.000
_cell.length_b   1.000
_cell.length_c   1.000
_cell.angle_alpha   90.00
_cell.angle_beta   90.00
_cell.angle_gamma   90.00
#
_symmetry.space_group_name_H-M   'P 1'
#
loop_
_entity.id
_entity.type
_entity.pdbx_description
1 polymer ?
#
loop_
_entity_poly.entity_id
_entity_poly.type
_entity_poly.pdbx_seq_one_letter_code
_entity_poly.pdbx_strand_id
1 'polypeptide(L)'
;MPYLKTGLHYRAVARQVILNGGQVDDEDDALAACDFPMGLLGEPHLRSELVADLASRVAVFPSVRQALFQRQWIFAHRKGGAVLEGRDIATVIAPDADAKIFVTANPDVRLRHRFNELLEMEYPIELKELAAEVTARDYRDESRDQAPLRMCRDAILIDTSGLAPREAVSTAVGLIRNGHRSHLH
;
A
#
# COMPACT_ATOMS: atom_id res chain seq x y z
N MET A 1 16.90 8.27 -2.79
CA MET A 1 16.29 8.17 -1.45
C MET A 1 15.79 6.75 -1.27
N PRO A 2 15.94 6.13 -0.10
CA PRO A 2 15.35 4.82 0.20
C PRO A 2 13.83 4.83 -0.04
N TYR A 3 13.29 3.71 -0.54
CA TYR A 3 11.87 3.56 -0.81
C TYR A 3 11.32 2.27 -0.19
N LEU A 4 10.14 2.35 0.42
CA LEU A 4 9.45 1.21 1.01
C LEU A 4 8.00 1.16 0.53
N LYS A 5 7.63 0.04 -0.09
CA LYS A 5 6.24 -0.32 -0.35
C LYS A 5 5.70 -1.16 0.80
N THR A 6 5.00 -0.54 1.74
CA THR A 6 4.52 -1.21 2.96
C THR A 6 3.56 -2.37 2.68
N GLY A 7 2.82 -2.32 1.57
CA GLY A 7 1.99 -3.43 1.11
C GLY A 7 2.74 -4.75 0.90
N LEU A 8 4.06 -4.71 0.63
CA LEU A 8 4.87 -5.93 0.54
C LEU A 8 5.04 -6.63 1.88
N HIS A 9 5.02 -5.91 3.01
CA HIS A 9 5.06 -6.54 4.33
C HIS A 9 3.78 -7.34 4.59
N TYR A 10 2.61 -6.79 4.29
CA TYR A 10 1.34 -7.51 4.42
C TYR A 10 1.25 -8.72 3.47
N ARG A 11 1.81 -8.59 2.25
CA ARG A 11 1.96 -9.71 1.31
C ARG A 11 2.88 -10.80 1.87
N ALA A 12 3.98 -10.42 2.52
CA ALA A 12 4.87 -11.36 3.17
C ALA A 12 4.20 -12.08 4.35
N VAL A 13 3.41 -11.37 5.17
CA VAL A 13 2.57 -11.99 6.22
C VAL A 13 1.62 -13.01 5.61
N ALA A 14 0.81 -12.61 4.63
CA ALA A 14 -0.15 -13.52 3.98
C ALA A 14 0.53 -14.76 3.37
N ARG A 15 1.69 -14.58 2.72
CA ARG A 15 2.47 -15.70 2.20
C ARG A 15 3.00 -16.59 3.32
N GLN A 16 3.50 -16.01 4.40
CA GLN A 16 4.03 -16.76 5.53
C GLN A 16 2.94 -17.56 6.25
N VAL A 17 1.70 -17.06 6.35
CA VAL A 17 0.55 -17.83 6.83
C VAL A 17 0.38 -19.12 6.03
N ILE A 18 0.40 -19.03 4.70
CA ILE A 18 0.27 -20.19 3.81
C ILE A 18 1.45 -21.17 3.99
N LEU A 19 2.68 -20.66 4.13
CA LEU A 19 3.85 -21.50 4.37
C LEU A 19 3.80 -22.22 5.73
N ASN A 20 3.14 -21.61 6.72
CA ASN A 20 2.90 -22.21 8.03
C ASN A 20 1.74 -23.22 8.03
N GLY A 21 0.98 -23.32 6.94
CA GLY A 21 -0.23 -24.14 6.85
C GLY A 21 -1.45 -23.54 7.56
N GLY A 22 -1.43 -22.24 7.87
CA GLY A 22 -2.51 -21.51 8.54
C GLY A 22 -3.58 -20.94 7.60
N GLN A 23 -4.51 -20.19 8.17
CA GLN A 23 -5.62 -19.53 7.48
C GLN A 23 -5.47 -18.00 7.52
N VAL A 24 -5.62 -17.33 6.37
CA VAL A 24 -5.40 -15.86 6.28
C VAL A 24 -6.53 -15.03 6.93
N ASP A 25 -7.69 -15.64 7.19
CA ASP A 25 -8.81 -15.00 7.90
C ASP A 25 -8.79 -15.33 9.40
N ASP A 26 -7.74 -16.00 9.88
CA ASP A 26 -7.51 -16.23 11.29
C ASP A 26 -6.46 -15.23 11.82
N GLU A 27 -6.82 -14.49 12.87
CA GLU A 27 -5.97 -13.43 13.42
C GLU A 27 -4.70 -14.00 14.07
N ASP A 28 -4.79 -15.14 14.74
CA ASP A 28 -3.67 -15.75 15.45
C ASP A 28 -2.65 -16.30 14.44
N ASP A 29 -3.11 -16.97 13.37
CA ASP A 29 -2.27 -17.42 12.28
C ASP A 29 -1.57 -16.23 11.58
N ALA A 30 -2.31 -15.16 11.30
CA ALA A 30 -1.77 -13.96 10.67
C ALA A 30 -0.74 -13.24 11.57
N LEU A 31 -1.00 -13.17 12.88
CA LEU A 31 -0.09 -12.56 13.84
C LEU A 31 1.19 -13.39 13.98
N ALA A 32 1.09 -14.71 14.09
CA ALA A 32 2.24 -15.62 14.13
C ALA A 32 3.13 -15.50 12.88
N ALA A 33 2.54 -15.15 11.73
CA ALA A 33 3.24 -14.94 10.47
C ALA A 33 3.94 -13.56 10.35
N CYS A 34 3.80 -12.65 11.31
CA CYS A 34 4.43 -11.32 11.26
C CYS A 34 5.96 -11.34 11.40
N ASP A 35 6.53 -12.41 11.99
CA ASP A 35 7.97 -12.65 12.07
C ASP A 35 8.52 -13.39 10.84
N PHE A 36 8.00 -13.07 9.65
CA PHE A 36 8.47 -13.65 8.40
C PHE A 36 9.94 -13.29 8.12
N PRO A 37 10.70 -14.19 7.48
CA PRO A 37 12.10 -13.95 7.15
C PRO A 37 12.23 -12.84 6.09
N MET A 38 13.19 -11.92 6.26
CA MET A 38 13.38 -10.77 5.35
C MET A 38 13.64 -11.19 3.89
N GLY A 39 14.20 -12.38 3.67
CA GLY A 39 14.39 -12.94 2.32
C GLY A 39 13.07 -13.10 1.54
N LEU A 40 11.95 -13.29 2.24
CA LEU A 40 10.63 -13.45 1.64
C LEU A 40 10.23 -12.22 0.81
N LEU A 41 10.65 -11.01 1.23
CA LEU A 41 10.35 -9.76 0.54
C LEU A 41 10.93 -9.69 -0.88
N GLY A 42 11.95 -10.51 -1.18
CA GLY A 42 12.55 -10.63 -2.50
C GLY A 42 11.77 -11.51 -3.47
N GLU A 43 10.85 -12.34 -2.99
CA GLU A 43 10.19 -13.34 -3.83
C GLU A 43 9.29 -12.70 -4.90
N PRO A 44 9.43 -13.09 -6.18
CA PRO A 44 8.55 -12.60 -7.24
C PRO A 44 7.08 -12.88 -6.96
N HIS A 45 6.76 -14.02 -6.32
CA HIS A 45 5.41 -14.45 -6.04
C HIS A 45 4.63 -13.50 -5.12
N LEU A 46 5.30 -12.73 -4.25
CA LEU A 46 4.65 -11.69 -3.45
C LEU A 46 3.99 -10.61 -4.31
N ARG A 47 4.36 -10.49 -5.58
CA ARG A 47 3.79 -9.51 -6.51
C ARG A 47 2.51 -10.00 -7.19
N SER A 48 2.15 -11.28 -7.05
CA SER A 48 0.93 -11.87 -7.64
C SER A 48 -0.35 -11.26 -7.07
N GLU A 49 -1.44 -11.37 -7.83
CA GLU A 49 -2.76 -10.90 -7.39
C GLU A 49 -3.35 -11.74 -6.28
N LEU A 50 -3.16 -13.06 -6.36
CA LEU A 50 -3.56 -13.96 -5.28
C LEU A 50 -2.99 -13.49 -3.93
N VAL A 51 -1.68 -13.24 -3.85
CA VAL A 51 -1.06 -12.78 -2.60
C VAL A 51 -1.49 -11.36 -2.25
N ALA A 52 -1.81 -10.52 -3.23
CA ALA A 52 -2.33 -9.18 -2.98
C ALA A 52 -3.72 -9.19 -2.31
N ASP A 53 -4.62 -10.09 -2.73
CA ASP A 53 -5.91 -10.28 -2.08
C ASP A 53 -5.74 -10.82 -0.66
N LEU A 54 -4.95 -11.89 -0.48
CA LEU A 54 -4.66 -12.46 0.85
C LEU A 54 -4.05 -11.42 1.79
N ALA A 55 -3.16 -10.56 1.28
CA ALA A 55 -2.58 -9.45 2.04
C ALA A 55 -3.64 -8.47 2.54
N SER A 56 -4.68 -8.21 1.75
CA SER A 56 -5.76 -7.30 2.15
C SER A 56 -6.64 -7.89 3.25
N ARG A 57 -6.75 -9.22 3.33
CA ARG A 57 -7.46 -9.96 4.39
C ARG A 57 -6.70 -9.89 5.69
N VAL A 58 -5.41 -10.21 5.71
CA VAL A 58 -4.60 -10.11 6.94
C VAL A 58 -4.44 -8.66 7.44
N ALA A 59 -4.50 -7.68 6.54
CA ALA A 59 -4.35 -6.26 6.89
C ALA A 59 -5.55 -5.65 7.62
N VAL A 60 -6.66 -6.40 7.78
CA VAL A 60 -7.81 -5.97 8.58
C VAL A 60 -7.55 -6.12 10.08
N PHE A 61 -6.65 -7.03 10.48
CA PHE A 61 -6.38 -7.33 11.88
C PHE A 61 -5.50 -6.24 12.53
N PRO A 62 -5.98 -5.56 13.59
CA PRO A 62 -5.21 -4.54 14.29
C PRO A 62 -3.86 -5.08 14.83
N SER A 63 -3.84 -6.32 15.32
CA SER A 63 -2.63 -6.96 15.85
C SER A 63 -1.52 -7.09 14.81
N VAL A 64 -1.86 -7.52 13.58
CA VAL A 64 -0.92 -7.59 12.44
C VAL A 64 -0.37 -6.22 12.10
N ARG A 65 -1.22 -5.19 12.05
CA ARG A 65 -0.79 -3.82 11.76
C ARG A 65 0.17 -3.30 12.84
N GLN A 66 -0.16 -3.55 14.10
CA GLN A 66 0.68 -3.18 15.24
C GLN A 66 2.03 -3.90 15.20
N ALA A 67 2.06 -5.18 14.88
CA ALA A 67 3.29 -5.97 14.77
C ALA A 67 4.21 -5.43 13.64
N LEU A 68 3.63 -4.98 12.53
CA LEU A 68 4.40 -4.41 11.42
C LEU A 68 4.76 -2.92 11.60
N PHE A 69 4.11 -2.21 12.53
CA PHE A 69 4.25 -0.77 12.72
C PHE A 69 5.70 -0.35 12.96
N GLN A 70 6.38 -0.97 13.93
CA GLN A 70 7.73 -0.54 14.31
C GLN A 70 8.71 -0.60 13.13
N ARG A 71 8.63 -1.65 12.30
CA ARG A 71 9.49 -1.82 11.12
C ARG A 71 9.28 -0.70 10.10
N GLN A 72 8.02 -0.30 9.89
CA GLN A 72 7.65 0.76 8.95
C GLN A 72 8.01 2.14 9.51
N TRP A 73 7.77 2.37 10.79
CA TRP A 73 8.10 3.61 11.50
C TRP A 73 9.61 3.86 11.50
N ILE A 74 10.42 2.85 11.83
CA ILE A 74 11.89 2.94 11.79
C ILE A 74 12.37 3.31 10.37
N PHE A 75 11.77 2.73 9.34
CA PHE A 75 12.12 3.07 7.96
C PHE A 75 11.77 4.51 7.60
N ALA A 76 10.63 5.02 8.06
CA ALA A 76 10.21 6.40 7.85
C ALA A 76 11.13 7.41 8.55
N HIS A 77 11.57 7.12 9.77
CA HIS A 77 12.35 8.04 10.61
C HIS A 77 13.87 7.86 10.47
N ARG A 78 14.31 7.19 9.41
CA ARG A 78 15.73 6.98 9.14
C ARG A 78 16.43 8.29 8.81
N LYS A 79 17.71 8.40 9.19
CA LYS A 79 18.57 9.50 8.74
C LYS A 79 18.66 9.53 7.21
N GLY A 80 18.58 10.72 6.63
CA GLY A 80 18.62 10.94 5.18
C GLY A 80 17.27 10.83 4.45
N GLY A 81 16.18 10.59 5.19
CA GLY A 81 14.81 10.55 4.66
C GLY A 81 14.46 9.25 3.94
N ALA A 82 13.18 9.12 3.62
CA ALA A 82 12.60 7.95 2.96
C ALA A 82 11.35 8.32 2.17
N VAL A 83 11.01 7.52 1.16
CA VAL A 83 9.70 7.53 0.50
C VAL A 83 8.95 6.26 0.88
N LEU A 84 7.72 6.40 1.40
CA LEU A 84 6.89 5.28 1.78
C LEU A 84 5.59 5.29 0.97
N GLU A 85 5.21 4.13 0.45
CA GLU A 85 3.93 3.89 -0.22
C GLU A 85 3.08 2.94 0.63
N GLY A 86 1.82 3.32 0.88
CA GLY A 86 0.88 2.55 1.68
C GLY A 86 -0.46 3.28 1.83
N ARG A 87 -1.36 2.70 2.63
CA ARG A 87 -2.73 3.21 2.80
C ARG A 87 -2.88 4.25 3.90
N ASP A 88 -2.09 4.11 4.96
CA ASP A 88 -2.17 4.89 6.21
C ASP A 88 -0.82 5.50 6.60
N ILE A 89 0.06 5.69 5.61
CA ILE A 89 1.40 6.23 5.87
C ILE A 89 1.30 7.62 6.51
N ALA A 90 0.52 8.51 5.92
CA ALA A 90 0.42 9.91 6.35
C ALA A 90 -0.47 10.12 7.59
N THR A 91 -1.25 9.10 7.99
CA THR A 91 -2.16 9.18 9.14
C THR A 91 -1.65 8.42 10.35
N VAL A 92 -0.83 7.38 10.17
CA VAL A 92 -0.41 6.48 11.24
C VAL A 92 1.11 6.30 11.29
N ILE A 93 1.76 5.96 10.17
CA ILE A 93 3.19 5.60 10.18
C ILE A 93 4.10 6.82 10.30
N ALA A 94 3.80 7.89 9.58
CA ALA A 94 4.56 9.13 9.50
C ALA A 94 3.61 10.34 9.46
N PRO A 95 2.83 10.57 10.54
CA PRO A 95 1.90 11.70 10.63
C PRO A 95 2.60 13.06 10.68
N ASP A 96 3.92 13.09 10.83
CA ASP A 96 4.79 14.26 10.85
C ASP A 96 5.66 14.37 9.58
N ALA A 97 5.39 13.56 8.55
CA ALA A 97 6.13 13.59 7.30
C ALA A 97 6.17 14.98 6.64
N ASP A 98 7.36 15.38 6.18
CA ASP A 98 7.64 16.65 5.48
C ASP A 98 6.73 16.89 4.26
N ALA A 99 6.33 15.81 3.59
CA ALA A 99 5.44 15.83 2.45
C ALA A 99 4.49 14.63 2.50
N LYS A 100 3.19 14.90 2.35
CA LYS A 100 2.12 13.90 2.34
C LYS A 100 1.35 14.02 1.04
N ILE A 101 1.26 12.92 0.29
CA ILE A 101 0.51 12.87 -0.96
C ILE A 101 -0.57 11.82 -0.84
N PHE A 102 -1.80 12.19 -1.18
CA PHE A 102 -2.90 11.27 -1.38
C PHE A 102 -3.17 11.15 -2.88
N VAL A 103 -2.89 9.98 -3.44
CA VAL A 103 -3.11 9.71 -4.87
C VAL A 103 -4.49 9.07 -5.03
N THR A 104 -5.31 9.63 -5.92
CA THR A 104 -6.61 9.08 -6.30
C THR A 104 -6.72 8.94 -7.81
N ALA A 105 -7.66 8.14 -8.26
CA ALA A 105 -8.10 8.09 -9.65
C ALA A 105 -9.52 7.51 -9.70
N ASN A 106 -10.25 7.84 -10.78
CA ASN A 106 -11.55 7.27 -11.08
C ASN A 106 -11.46 5.72 -11.00
N PRO A 107 -12.39 5.05 -10.28
CA PRO A 107 -12.40 3.59 -10.16
C PRO A 107 -12.31 2.85 -11.49
N ASP A 108 -12.99 3.32 -12.54
CA ASP A 108 -12.99 2.69 -13.86
C ASP A 108 -11.60 2.78 -14.52
N VAL A 109 -10.92 3.91 -14.32
CA VAL A 109 -9.55 4.13 -14.80
C VAL A 109 -8.57 3.22 -14.06
N ARG A 110 -8.68 3.13 -12.72
CA ARG A 110 -7.86 2.21 -11.91
C ARG A 110 -8.03 0.76 -12.35
N LEU A 111 -9.29 0.33 -12.54
CA LEU A 111 -9.61 -1.01 -13.00
C LEU A 111 -9.02 -1.28 -14.39
N ARG A 112 -9.18 -0.35 -15.34
CA ARG A 112 -8.66 -0.49 -16.71
C ARG A 112 -7.14 -0.59 -16.73
N HIS A 113 -6.43 0.28 -16.01
CA HIS A 113 -4.97 0.21 -15.93
C HIS A 113 -4.51 -1.10 -15.34
N ARG A 114 -5.13 -1.54 -14.24
CA ARG A 114 -4.75 -2.80 -13.59
C ARG A 114 -5.02 -4.00 -14.49
N PHE A 115 -6.15 -4.02 -15.20
CA PHE A 115 -6.47 -5.08 -16.15
C PHE A 115 -5.41 -5.17 -17.25
N ASN A 116 -5.00 -4.04 -17.83
CA ASN A 116 -3.96 -4.01 -18.85
C ASN A 116 -2.61 -4.49 -18.32
N GLU A 117 -2.21 -4.09 -17.09
CA GLU A 117 -0.98 -4.58 -16.44
C GLU A 117 -0.99 -6.11 -16.31
N LEU A 118 -2.14 -6.70 -15.93
CA LEU A 118 -2.26 -8.15 -15.78
C LEU A 118 -2.22 -8.89 -17.11
N LEU A 119 -2.81 -8.31 -18.17
CA LEU A 119 -2.71 -8.86 -19.52
C LEU A 119 -1.27 -8.84 -20.04
N GLU A 120 -0.52 -7.76 -19.80
CA GLU A 120 0.91 -7.66 -20.14
C GLU A 120 1.76 -8.69 -19.40
N MET A 121 1.33 -9.11 -18.21
CA MET A 121 1.96 -10.15 -17.40
C MET A 121 1.46 -11.57 -17.71
N GLU A 122 0.63 -11.75 -18.74
CA GLU A 122 0.00 -13.02 -19.10
C GLU A 122 -0.78 -13.67 -17.94
N TYR A 123 -1.32 -12.85 -17.03
CA TYR A 123 -2.10 -13.33 -15.89
C TYR A 123 -3.58 -13.50 -16.30
N PRO A 124 -4.12 -14.73 -16.30
CA PRO A 124 -5.50 -14.96 -16.72
C PRO A 124 -6.47 -14.46 -15.65
N ILE A 125 -7.21 -13.41 -15.96
CA ILE A 125 -8.31 -12.90 -15.12
C ILE A 125 -9.39 -12.27 -15.99
N GLU A 126 -10.65 -12.44 -15.61
CA GLU A 126 -11.77 -11.78 -16.28
C GLU A 126 -11.97 -10.37 -15.71
N LEU A 127 -12.31 -9.39 -16.56
CA LEU A 127 -12.51 -8.00 -16.12
C LEU A 127 -13.56 -7.90 -15.00
N LYS A 128 -14.61 -8.71 -15.06
CA LYS A 128 -15.67 -8.76 -14.03
C LYS A 128 -15.16 -9.27 -12.68
N GLU A 129 -14.29 -10.26 -12.71
CA GLU A 129 -13.67 -10.82 -11.50
C GLU A 129 -12.73 -9.80 -10.87
N LEU A 130 -11.85 -9.18 -11.66
CA LEU A 130 -10.97 -8.12 -11.19
C LEU A 130 -11.75 -6.93 -10.61
N ALA A 131 -12.88 -6.55 -11.22
CA ALA A 131 -13.73 -5.48 -10.72
C ALA A 131 -14.29 -5.80 -9.32
N ALA A 132 -14.72 -7.04 -9.10
CA ALA A 132 -15.22 -7.50 -7.81
C ALA A 132 -14.10 -7.50 -6.75
N GLU A 133 -12.91 -8.01 -7.09
CA GLU A 133 -11.75 -8.03 -6.20
C GLU A 133 -11.29 -6.62 -5.80
N VAL A 134 -11.16 -5.71 -6.78
CA VAL A 134 -10.77 -4.31 -6.52
C VAL A 134 -11.80 -3.63 -5.62
N THR A 135 -13.09 -3.81 -5.90
CA THR A 135 -14.16 -3.22 -5.09
C THR A 135 -14.15 -3.76 -3.66
N ALA A 136 -14.02 -5.07 -3.48
CA ALA A 136 -13.96 -5.69 -2.17
C ALA A 136 -12.71 -5.25 -1.38
N ARG A 137 -11.57 -5.07 -2.06
CA ARG A 137 -10.35 -4.54 -1.44
C ARG A 137 -10.51 -3.08 -1.03
N ASP A 138 -11.04 -2.24 -1.90
CA ASP A 138 -11.24 -0.82 -1.61
C ASP A 138 -12.21 -0.65 -0.42
N TYR A 139 -13.31 -1.41 -0.41
CA TYR A 139 -14.24 -1.44 0.73
C TYR A 139 -13.54 -1.83 2.03
N ARG A 140 -12.76 -2.93 2.04
CA ARG A 140 -11.97 -3.32 3.22
C ARG A 140 -11.00 -2.21 3.63
N ASP A 141 -10.29 -1.61 2.68
CA ASP A 141 -9.31 -0.58 2.96
C ASP A 141 -9.92 0.66 3.64
N GLU A 142 -11.11 1.08 3.21
CA GLU A 142 -11.82 2.27 3.69
C GLU A 142 -12.65 2.05 4.97
N SER A 143 -13.22 0.84 5.13
CA SER A 143 -14.13 0.50 6.24
C SER A 143 -13.44 0.01 7.52
N ARG A 144 -12.11 -0.17 7.50
CA ARG A 144 -11.34 -0.57 8.69
C ARG A 144 -11.58 0.38 9.87
N ASP A 145 -11.82 -0.20 11.05
CA ASP A 145 -11.94 0.55 12.31
C ASP A 145 -10.65 1.28 12.68
N GLN A 146 -9.49 0.65 12.42
CA GLN A 146 -8.18 1.24 12.67
C GLN A 146 -7.44 1.51 11.36
N ALA A 147 -6.83 2.70 11.27
CA ALA A 147 -6.06 3.13 10.11
C ALA A 147 -6.80 2.99 8.75
N PRO A 148 -8.06 3.47 8.62
CA PRO A 148 -8.77 3.42 7.36
C PRO A 148 -8.03 4.23 6.29
N LEU A 149 -8.16 3.80 5.02
CA LEU A 149 -7.68 4.57 3.89
C LEU A 149 -8.45 5.89 3.81
N ARG A 150 -7.82 6.98 4.25
CA ARG A 150 -8.39 8.32 4.22
C ARG A 150 -7.32 9.35 3.95
N MET A 151 -7.70 10.39 3.21
CA MET A 151 -6.86 11.56 3.04
C MET A 151 -6.77 12.32 4.38
N CYS A 152 -5.55 12.59 4.84
CA CYS A 152 -5.33 13.48 5.99
C CYS A 152 -5.43 14.95 5.56
N ARG A 153 -5.72 15.83 6.52
CA ARG A 153 -6.04 17.25 6.27
C ARG A 153 -4.93 18.02 5.54
N ASP A 154 -3.68 17.66 5.79
CA ASP A 154 -2.49 18.31 5.24
C ASP A 154 -1.83 17.52 4.09
N ALA A 155 -2.51 16.47 3.59
CA ALA A 155 -2.07 15.81 2.36
C ALA A 155 -2.39 16.66 1.12
N ILE A 156 -1.51 16.55 0.13
CA ILE A 156 -1.73 17.05 -1.21
C ILE A 156 -2.50 15.98 -2.00
N LEU A 157 -3.67 16.33 -2.53
CA LEU A 157 -4.43 15.45 -3.42
C LEU A 157 -3.83 15.49 -4.84
N ILE A 158 -3.55 14.32 -5.40
CA ILE A 158 -3.20 14.17 -6.82
C ILE A 158 -4.20 13.20 -7.45
N ASP A 159 -5.04 13.71 -8.34
CA ASP A 159 -5.90 12.89 -9.19
C ASP A 159 -5.14 12.50 -10.46
N THR A 160 -4.91 11.19 -10.63
CA THR A 160 -4.18 10.63 -11.78
C THR A 160 -5.11 10.07 -12.85
N SER A 161 -6.42 10.31 -12.79
CA SER A 161 -7.40 9.77 -13.75
C SER A 161 -7.08 10.08 -15.21
N GLY A 162 -6.40 11.20 -15.47
CA GLY A 162 -6.00 11.63 -16.81
C GLY A 162 -4.51 11.87 -16.97
N LEU A 163 -3.67 11.38 -16.04
CA LEU A 163 -2.23 11.63 -16.05
C LEU A 163 -1.46 10.38 -16.46
N ALA A 164 -0.49 10.52 -17.36
CA ALA A 164 0.49 9.47 -17.57
C ALA A 164 1.37 9.32 -16.30
N PRO A 165 1.97 8.14 -16.05
CA PRO A 165 2.79 7.92 -14.85
C PRO A 165 3.90 8.94 -14.65
N ARG A 166 4.58 9.35 -15.73
CA ARG A 166 5.64 10.38 -15.68
C ARG A 166 5.11 11.76 -15.29
N GLU A 167 3.90 12.10 -15.74
CA GLU A 167 3.26 13.37 -15.42
C GLU A 167 2.80 13.41 -13.97
N ALA A 168 2.25 12.31 -13.46
CA ALA A 168 1.90 12.17 -12.05
C ALA A 168 3.12 12.36 -11.14
N VAL A 169 4.25 11.73 -11.47
CA VAL A 169 5.51 11.90 -10.72
C VAL A 169 6.03 13.34 -10.80
N SER A 170 6.02 13.94 -11.99
CA SER A 170 6.47 15.34 -12.18
C SER A 170 5.61 16.31 -11.35
N THR A 171 4.30 16.11 -11.35
CA THR A 171 3.32 16.88 -10.57
C THR A 171 3.62 16.77 -9.08
N ALA A 172 3.79 15.54 -8.56
CA ALA A 172 4.16 15.30 -7.17
C ALA A 172 5.45 16.03 -6.76
N VAL A 173 6.51 15.89 -7.56
CA VAL A 173 7.81 16.54 -7.29
C VAL A 173 7.69 18.06 -7.32
N GLY A 174 6.94 18.62 -8.27
CA GLY A 174 6.69 20.06 -8.36
C GLY A 174 5.98 20.61 -7.14
N LEU A 175 4.93 19.92 -6.68
CA LEU A 175 4.14 20.31 -5.51
C LEU A 175 4.99 20.28 -4.23
N ILE A 176 5.79 19.23 -4.02
CA ILE A 176 6.70 19.13 -2.87
C ILE A 176 7.72 20.28 -2.85
N ARG A 177 8.36 20.56 -4.00
CA ARG A 177 9.36 21.64 -4.10
C ARG A 177 8.77 23.02 -3.83
N ASN A 178 7.55 23.28 -4.28
CA ASN A 178 6.87 24.56 -4.07
C ASN A 178 6.33 24.72 -2.64
N GLY A 179 5.82 23.63 -2.05
CA GLY A 179 5.39 23.60 -0.65
C GLY A 179 6.54 23.90 0.32
N HIS A 180 7.71 23.29 0.11
CA HIS A 180 8.89 23.57 0.95
C HIS A 180 9.41 25.01 0.87
N ARG A 181 9.22 25.70 -0.26
CA ARG A 181 9.61 27.12 -0.38
C ARG A 181 8.73 28.06 0.44
N SER A 182 7.48 27.66 0.74
CA SER A 182 6.52 28.51 1.45
C SER A 182 6.72 28.50 2.98
N HIS A 183 7.44 27.50 3.51
CA HIS A 183 7.73 27.34 4.95
C HIS A 183 9.12 27.85 5.37
N LEU A 184 9.89 28.43 4.45
CA LEU A 184 11.24 28.98 4.69
C LEU A 184 11.27 30.53 4.76
N HIS A 185 10.13 31.16 5.06
CA HIS A 185 10.00 32.61 5.23
C HIS A 185 9.69 32.99 6.68
#